data_AF-A0A5Q4GP44-F1
#
_entry.id   AF-A0A5Q4GP44-F1
#
_cell.length_a   1.000
_cell.length_b   1.000
_cell.length_c   1.000
_cell.angle_alpha   90.00
_cell.angle_beta   90.00
_cell.angle_gamma   90.00
#
_symmetry.space_group_name_H-M   'P 1'
#
loop_
_entity.id
_entity.type
_entity.pdbx_description
1 polymer ?
#
loop_
_entity_poly.entity_id
_entity_poly.type
_entity_poly.pdbx_seq_one_letter_code
_entity_poly.pdbx_strand_id
1 'polypeptide(L)'
;MVVTSSSSVSGLTAAWRWALAPPWRYVPPSLALAVIAVEMLAAVLPRFLGGLLILVSMLALWALLFTLASRLLLLRAAGVRRMRQAASVDLPPGIAVRHTVLWVLASLLLALIHGGTGLAGLVPASLVLALILPGATMVLSAGQSLSDALYPPEWLQNLRRLGVVDYLVLSAWLAVYALIYLVVSGVLADAPGWLRNALQMTWWSAGLLAWFAHVGLLLHAHRQTDDRAAPPPSNVPSVDDPVALFEHVLRNGGDASLHRKLARTLEAAGEDRRALIHGQVHVQALVLTFERPTEALEQADRLLALDPRFSLDDPVVMRHLIQTAGRLGTPELVARLCRNYLARFPGSLVAADIRLTACEALADAGRLNTQQARDWLDALADDDLDAAQARRLERLWQDVSRSVRQDQ
;
A
#
# COMPACT_ATOMS: atom_id res chain seq x y z
N MET A 1 33.35 -20.33 -11.11
CA MET A 1 33.22 -20.85 -9.74
C MET A 1 31.89 -20.30 -9.21
N VAL A 2 30.82 -21.08 -9.27
CA VAL A 2 29.49 -20.65 -8.80
C VAL A 2 29.52 -20.76 -7.28
N VAL A 3 29.64 -19.63 -6.59
CA VAL A 3 29.48 -19.59 -5.13
C VAL A 3 27.99 -19.80 -4.87
N THR A 4 27.59 -21.05 -4.63
CA THR A 4 26.25 -21.37 -4.13
C THR A 4 26.17 -20.84 -2.70
N SER A 5 25.56 -19.65 -2.55
CA SER A 5 25.38 -19.00 -1.27
C SER A 5 24.54 -19.88 -0.33
N SER A 6 25.15 -20.37 0.75
CA SER A 6 24.49 -21.17 1.80
C SER A 6 23.40 -20.42 2.59
N SER A 7 23.17 -19.14 2.27
CA SER A 7 22.13 -18.29 2.88
C SER A 7 20.70 -18.66 2.47
N SER A 8 20.48 -19.34 1.35
CA SER A 8 19.13 -19.70 0.90
C SER A 8 18.48 -20.77 1.78
N VAL A 9 19.26 -21.72 2.29
CA VAL A 9 18.74 -22.85 3.09
C VAL A 9 18.28 -22.39 4.48
N SER A 10 19.00 -21.46 5.12
CA SER A 10 18.61 -20.94 6.44
C SER A 10 17.34 -20.07 6.36
N GLY A 11 17.19 -19.26 5.30
CA GLY A 11 15.97 -18.51 5.01
C GLY A 11 14.75 -19.40 4.80
N LEU A 12 14.90 -20.49 4.05
CA LEU A 12 13.85 -21.49 3.85
C LEU A 12 13.38 -22.08 5.18
N THR A 13 14.30 -22.52 6.05
CA THR A 13 13.89 -23.13 7.34
C THR A 13 13.15 -22.14 8.26
N ALA A 14 13.50 -20.86 8.26
CA ALA A 14 12.77 -19.84 9.00
C ALA A 14 11.38 -19.57 8.39
N ALA A 15 11.28 -19.54 7.06
CA ALA A 15 10.02 -19.44 6.35
C ALA A 15 9.12 -20.65 6.62
N TRP A 16 9.67 -21.88 6.62
CA TRP A 16 8.96 -23.10 6.96
C TRP A 16 8.47 -23.09 8.40
N ARG A 17 9.30 -22.71 9.38
CA ARG A 17 8.87 -22.59 10.78
C ARG A 17 7.75 -21.57 10.96
N TRP A 18 7.69 -20.55 10.12
CA TRP A 18 6.63 -19.54 10.18
C TRP A 18 5.38 -19.96 9.40
N ALA A 19 5.52 -20.60 8.24
CA ALA A 19 4.42 -21.21 7.49
C ALA A 19 3.74 -22.33 8.30
N LEU A 20 4.53 -23.08 9.08
CA LEU A 20 4.07 -24.09 10.01
C LEU A 20 3.71 -23.52 11.38
N ALA A 21 4.13 -22.29 11.70
CA ALA A 21 3.63 -21.61 12.89
C ALA A 21 2.14 -21.35 12.63
N PRO A 22 1.24 -21.94 13.43
CA PRO A 22 -0.20 -21.78 13.35
C PRO A 22 -0.72 -20.56 12.58
N PRO A 23 -1.01 -20.65 11.26
CA PRO A 23 -1.71 -19.56 10.59
C PRO A 23 -3.08 -19.32 11.26
N TRP A 24 -3.63 -20.32 11.96
CA TRP A 24 -4.81 -20.20 12.83
C TRP A 24 -4.69 -19.22 14.01
N ARG A 25 -3.48 -18.77 14.39
CA ARG A 25 -3.33 -17.64 15.33
C ARG A 25 -3.78 -16.30 14.73
N TYR A 26 -3.81 -16.21 13.40
CA TYR A 26 -4.09 -14.98 12.65
C TYR A 26 -5.30 -15.09 11.73
N VAL A 27 -5.70 -16.31 11.34
CA VAL A 27 -7.00 -16.56 10.72
C VAL A 27 -8.02 -16.42 11.82
N PRO A 28 -8.84 -15.38 11.80
CA PRO A 28 -9.77 -15.22 12.89
C PRO A 28 -10.83 -16.31 12.68
N PRO A 29 -11.09 -17.19 13.68
CA PRO A 29 -12.19 -18.15 13.62
C PRO A 29 -13.53 -17.46 13.31
N SER A 30 -13.60 -16.13 13.48
CA SER A 30 -14.68 -15.27 13.01
C SER A 30 -14.97 -15.38 11.51
N LEU A 31 -14.00 -15.63 10.61
CA LEU A 31 -14.29 -15.81 9.18
C LEU A 31 -15.10 -17.09 8.96
N ALA A 32 -14.70 -18.20 9.59
CA ALA A 32 -15.44 -19.45 9.52
C ALA A 32 -16.84 -19.32 10.12
N LEU A 33 -16.94 -18.69 11.29
CA LEU A 33 -18.22 -18.40 11.94
C LEU A 33 -19.09 -17.47 11.09
N ALA A 34 -18.51 -16.49 10.40
CA ALA A 34 -19.24 -15.63 9.49
C ALA A 34 -19.78 -16.41 8.28
N VAL A 35 -19.01 -17.34 7.71
CA VAL A 35 -19.51 -18.23 6.64
C VAL A 35 -20.69 -19.05 7.13
N ILE A 36 -20.56 -19.69 8.30
CA ILE A 36 -21.65 -20.49 8.89
C ILE A 36 -22.88 -19.63 9.12
N ALA A 37 -22.73 -18.44 9.71
CA ALA A 37 -23.83 -17.52 9.98
C ALA A 37 -24.53 -17.06 8.70
N VAL A 38 -23.76 -16.73 7.65
CA VAL A 38 -24.28 -16.35 6.32
C VAL A 38 -25.09 -17.49 5.71
N GLU A 39 -24.58 -18.72 5.77
CA GLU A 39 -25.29 -19.88 5.22
C GLU A 39 -26.56 -20.22 6.00
N MET A 40 -26.51 -20.20 7.33
CA MET A 40 -27.69 -20.43 8.16
C MET A 40 -28.76 -19.37 7.92
N LEU A 41 -28.38 -18.10 7.79
CA LEU A 41 -29.30 -17.01 7.48
C LEU A 41 -29.89 -17.15 6.07
N ALA A 42 -29.05 -17.49 5.09
CA ALA A 42 -29.49 -17.69 3.71
C ALA A 42 -30.46 -18.86 3.55
N ALA A 43 -30.32 -19.91 4.37
CA ALA A 43 -31.21 -21.07 4.35
C ALA A 43 -32.65 -20.76 4.80
N VAL A 44 -32.86 -19.71 5.59
CA VAL A 44 -34.19 -19.29 6.06
C VAL A 44 -34.88 -18.34 5.06
N LEU A 45 -34.13 -17.75 4.13
CA LEU A 45 -34.64 -16.81 3.13
C LEU A 45 -35.17 -17.52 1.88
N PRO A 46 -36.05 -16.85 1.09
CA PRO A 46 -36.39 -17.31 -0.25
C PRO A 46 -35.13 -17.54 -1.09
N ARG A 47 -35.11 -18.62 -1.90
CA ARG A 47 -33.91 -19.08 -2.64
C ARG A 47 -33.13 -17.96 -3.34
N PHE A 48 -33.84 -17.04 -4.01
CA PHE A 48 -33.21 -15.90 -4.70
C PHE A 48 -32.50 -14.94 -3.73
N LEU A 49 -33.18 -14.55 -2.65
CA LEU A 49 -32.62 -13.66 -1.64
C LEU A 49 -31.49 -14.31 -0.84
N GLY A 50 -31.63 -15.60 -0.50
CA GLY A 50 -30.57 -16.38 0.13
C GLY A 50 -29.32 -16.47 -0.73
N GLY A 51 -29.47 -16.74 -2.04
CA GLY A 51 -28.35 -16.75 -2.98
C GLY A 51 -27.65 -15.39 -3.11
N LEU A 52 -28.42 -14.30 -3.21
CA LEU A 52 -27.88 -12.94 -3.27
C LEU A 52 -27.12 -12.57 -1.97
N LEU A 53 -27.67 -12.93 -0.81
CA LEU A 53 -27.02 -12.71 0.49
C LEU A 53 -25.68 -13.44 0.57
N ILE A 54 -25.63 -14.72 0.15
CA ILE A 54 -24.39 -15.49 0.11
C ILE A 54 -23.38 -14.81 -0.79
N LEU A 55 -23.76 -14.41 -2.00
CA LEU A 55 -22.86 -13.77 -2.95
C LEU A 55 -22.25 -12.47 -2.39
N VAL A 56 -23.09 -11.55 -1.91
CA VAL A 56 -22.64 -10.26 -1.37
C VAL A 56 -21.76 -10.45 -0.14
N SER A 57 -22.18 -11.34 0.78
CA SER A 57 -21.42 -11.62 2.00
C SER A 57 -20.07 -12.28 1.70
N MET A 58 -20.02 -13.21 0.74
CA MET A 58 -18.77 -13.81 0.30
C MET A 58 -17.84 -12.77 -0.30
N LEU A 59 -18.33 -11.92 -1.21
CA LEU A 59 -17.52 -10.84 -1.78
C LEU A 59 -16.96 -9.91 -0.69
N ALA A 60 -17.76 -9.57 0.33
CA ALA A 60 -17.31 -8.77 1.46
C ALA A 60 -16.24 -9.49 2.30
N LEU A 61 -16.41 -10.78 2.58
CA LEU A 61 -15.43 -11.60 3.31
C LEU A 61 -14.12 -11.74 2.53
N TRP A 62 -14.19 -11.91 1.21
CA TRP A 62 -13.01 -11.92 0.33
C TRP A 62 -12.30 -10.57 0.32
N ALA A 63 -13.04 -9.46 0.22
CA ALA A 63 -12.46 -8.12 0.31
C ALA A 63 -11.75 -7.88 1.65
N LEU A 64 -12.35 -8.32 2.76
CA LEU A 64 -11.75 -8.25 4.08
C LEU A 64 -10.46 -9.11 4.16
N LEU A 65 -10.53 -10.35 3.66
CA LEU A 65 -9.41 -11.28 3.64
C LEU A 65 -8.24 -10.72 2.82
N PHE A 66 -8.49 -10.20 1.62
CA PHE A 66 -7.45 -9.57 0.80
C PHE A 66 -6.92 -8.28 1.41
N THR A 67 -7.75 -7.50 2.10
CA THR A 67 -7.26 -6.35 2.87
C THR A 67 -6.24 -6.78 3.92
N LEU A 68 -6.53 -7.86 4.65
CA LEU A 68 -5.63 -8.42 5.65
C LEU A 68 -4.37 -9.02 5.01
N ALA A 69 -4.51 -9.71 3.87
CA ALA A 69 -3.41 -10.32 3.14
C ALA A 69 -2.45 -9.27 2.58
N SER A 70 -2.96 -8.23 1.91
CA SER A 70 -2.16 -7.11 1.42
C SER A 70 -1.45 -6.36 2.55
N ARG A 71 -2.14 -6.11 3.68
CA ARG A 71 -1.51 -5.57 4.91
C ARG A 71 -0.32 -6.39 5.33
N LEU A 72 -0.51 -7.70 5.41
CA LEU A 72 0.50 -8.63 5.88
C LEU A 72 1.69 -8.69 4.92
N LEU A 73 1.45 -8.70 3.61
CA LEU A 73 2.51 -8.60 2.59
C LEU A 73 3.33 -7.33 2.77
N LEU A 74 2.70 -6.16 2.85
CA LEU A 74 3.39 -4.87 2.98
C LEU A 74 4.19 -4.78 4.29
N LEU A 75 3.60 -5.20 5.41
CA LEU A 75 4.30 -5.27 6.70
C LEU A 75 5.55 -6.15 6.63
N ARG A 76 5.44 -7.31 6.00
CA ARG A 76 6.57 -8.24 5.86
C ARG A 76 7.62 -7.71 4.90
N ALA A 77 7.22 -7.08 3.80
CA ALA A 77 8.12 -6.40 2.87
C ALA A 77 8.90 -5.25 3.55
N ALA A 78 8.28 -4.56 4.51
CA ALA A 78 8.91 -3.54 5.34
C ALA A 78 9.80 -4.12 6.48
N GLY A 79 9.89 -5.45 6.63
CA GLY A 79 10.66 -6.09 7.69
C GLY A 79 9.99 -6.07 9.07
N VAL A 80 8.72 -5.65 9.15
CA VAL A 80 7.98 -5.57 10.42
C VAL A 80 7.62 -6.98 10.90
N ARG A 81 8.07 -7.31 12.12
CA ARG A 81 7.88 -8.66 12.68
C ARG A 81 6.53 -8.85 13.39
N ARG A 82 5.98 -7.79 14.00
CA ARG A 82 4.80 -7.86 14.90
C ARG A 82 3.55 -7.26 14.26
N MET A 83 2.45 -8.02 14.27
CA MET A 83 1.17 -7.60 13.70
C MET A 83 0.48 -6.46 14.45
N ARG A 84 0.85 -6.16 15.72
CA ARG A 84 0.32 -4.98 16.43
C ARG A 84 0.67 -3.66 15.73
N GLN A 85 1.75 -3.65 14.94
CA GLN A 85 2.15 -2.52 14.11
C GLN A 85 1.40 -2.49 12.75
N ALA A 86 0.46 -3.41 12.52
CA ALA A 86 -0.34 -3.44 11.29
C ALA A 86 -1.31 -2.27 11.17
N ALA A 87 -1.75 -1.71 12.29
CA ALA A 87 -2.68 -0.58 12.28
C ALA A 87 -2.04 0.71 11.75
N SER A 88 -0.71 0.81 11.75
CA SER A 88 0.01 2.00 11.29
C SER A 88 0.47 1.94 9.84
N VAL A 89 0.27 0.82 9.13
CA VAL A 89 0.60 0.75 7.71
C VAL A 89 -0.60 1.21 6.90
N ASP A 90 -0.47 2.40 6.31
CA ASP A 90 -1.41 2.92 5.34
C ASP A 90 -1.40 2.01 4.11
N LEU A 91 -2.57 1.47 3.75
CA LEU A 91 -2.71 0.75 2.50
C LEU A 91 -2.99 1.76 1.39
N PRO A 92 -2.37 1.60 0.22
CA PRO A 92 -2.81 2.31 -0.96
C PRO A 92 -4.32 2.11 -1.15
N PRO A 93 -5.10 3.19 -1.39
CA PRO A 93 -6.54 3.10 -1.50
C PRO A 93 -6.92 2.14 -2.64
N GLY A 94 -7.85 1.23 -2.34
CA GLY A 94 -8.35 0.25 -3.31
C GLY A 94 -7.43 -0.94 -3.60
N ILE A 95 -6.24 -1.06 -3.00
CA ILE A 95 -5.34 -2.21 -3.23
C ILE A 95 -6.04 -3.55 -2.95
N ALA A 96 -6.81 -3.64 -1.85
CA ALA A 96 -7.54 -4.84 -1.48
C ALA A 96 -8.65 -5.18 -2.49
N VAL A 97 -9.35 -4.17 -3.00
CA VAL A 97 -10.37 -4.33 -4.03
C VAL A 97 -9.73 -4.86 -5.31
N ARG A 98 -8.60 -4.30 -5.74
CA ARG A 98 -7.89 -4.79 -6.93
C ARG A 98 -7.44 -6.25 -6.76
N HIS A 99 -6.91 -6.62 -5.59
CA HIS A 99 -6.55 -8.02 -5.32
C HIS A 99 -7.79 -8.92 -5.36
N THR A 100 -8.90 -8.48 -4.75
CA THR A 100 -10.17 -9.20 -4.81
C THR A 100 -10.62 -9.43 -6.24
N VAL A 101 -10.60 -8.38 -7.08
CA VAL A 101 -10.96 -8.49 -8.50
C VAL A 101 -10.04 -9.45 -9.25
N LEU A 102 -8.71 -9.35 -9.07
CA LEU A 102 -7.75 -10.26 -9.70
C LEU A 102 -8.06 -11.74 -9.39
N TRP A 103 -8.29 -12.05 -8.12
CA TRP A 103 -8.54 -13.42 -7.68
C TRP A 103 -9.95 -13.91 -8.04
N VAL A 104 -10.95 -13.02 -8.07
CA VAL A 104 -12.28 -13.34 -8.61
C VAL A 104 -12.18 -13.68 -10.09
N LEU A 105 -11.45 -12.89 -10.89
CA LEU A 105 -11.23 -13.19 -12.31
C LEU A 105 -10.54 -14.54 -12.52
N ALA A 106 -9.49 -14.83 -11.73
CA ALA A 106 -8.82 -16.12 -11.75
C ALA A 106 -9.77 -17.28 -11.38
N SER A 107 -10.62 -17.09 -10.38
CA SER A 107 -11.60 -18.10 -9.94
C SER A 107 -12.69 -18.33 -10.98
N LEU A 108 -13.19 -17.27 -11.61
CA LEU A 108 -14.16 -17.35 -12.71
C LEU A 108 -13.57 -18.11 -13.91
N LEU A 109 -12.31 -17.84 -14.26
CA LEU A 109 -11.62 -18.57 -15.32
C LEU A 109 -11.51 -20.07 -14.99
N LEU A 110 -11.14 -20.43 -13.76
CA LEU A 110 -11.09 -21.83 -13.33
C LEU A 110 -12.48 -22.49 -13.37
N ALA A 111 -13.52 -21.79 -12.92
CA ALA A 111 -14.89 -22.29 -12.95
C ALA A 111 -15.37 -22.55 -14.39
N LEU A 112 -15.07 -21.64 -15.33
CA LEU A 112 -15.39 -21.82 -16.75
C LEU A 112 -14.67 -23.04 -17.35
N ILE A 113 -13.37 -23.19 -17.08
CA ILE A 113 -12.58 -24.33 -17.55
C ILE A 113 -13.12 -25.64 -16.96
N HIS A 114 -13.44 -25.64 -15.67
CA HIS A 114 -14.02 -26.79 -14.99
C HIS A 114 -15.37 -27.19 -15.58
N GLY A 115 -16.24 -26.22 -15.90
CA GLY A 115 -17.53 -26.48 -16.54
C GLY A 115 -17.41 -27.13 -17.93
N GLY A 116 -16.37 -26.78 -18.70
CA GLY A 116 -16.16 -27.33 -20.05
C GLY A 116 -15.38 -28.65 -20.10
N THR A 117 -14.42 -28.84 -19.19
CA THR A 117 -13.43 -29.94 -19.27
C THR A 117 -13.37 -30.81 -18.01
N GLY A 118 -14.17 -30.50 -16.99
CA GLY A 118 -14.18 -31.20 -15.71
C GLY A 118 -12.86 -31.04 -14.94
N LEU A 119 -12.43 -32.11 -14.26
CA LEU A 119 -11.18 -32.13 -13.51
C LEU A 119 -9.94 -32.11 -14.41
N ALA A 120 -10.05 -32.63 -15.64
CA ALA A 120 -8.92 -32.77 -16.56
C ALA A 120 -8.33 -31.42 -16.99
N GLY A 121 -9.16 -30.38 -17.19
CA GLY A 121 -8.66 -29.03 -17.44
C GLY A 121 -8.46 -28.18 -16.18
N LEU A 122 -9.16 -28.50 -15.07
CA LEU A 122 -9.01 -27.75 -13.82
C LEU A 122 -7.58 -27.85 -13.24
N VAL A 123 -6.99 -29.06 -13.25
CA VAL A 123 -5.63 -29.30 -12.73
C VAL A 123 -4.57 -28.49 -13.49
N PRO A 124 -4.43 -28.60 -14.84
CA PRO A 124 -3.43 -27.83 -15.58
C PRO A 124 -3.71 -26.32 -15.51
N ALA A 125 -4.98 -25.88 -15.55
CA ALA A 125 -5.31 -24.46 -15.41
C ALA A 125 -4.90 -23.90 -14.04
N SER A 126 -5.08 -24.68 -12.97
CA SER A 126 -4.65 -24.31 -11.62
C SER A 126 -3.13 -24.18 -11.52
N LEU A 127 -2.38 -25.08 -12.17
CA LEU A 127 -0.91 -25.00 -12.23
C LEU A 127 -0.45 -23.76 -13.01
N VAL A 128 -1.08 -23.45 -14.14
CA VAL A 128 -0.77 -22.24 -14.92
C VAL A 128 -1.07 -20.97 -14.11
N LEU A 129 -2.22 -20.91 -13.44
CA LEU A 129 -2.53 -19.77 -12.57
C LEU A 129 -1.58 -19.67 -11.37
N ALA A 130 -1.16 -20.80 -10.79
CA ALA A 130 -0.17 -20.79 -9.71
C ALA A 130 1.19 -20.23 -10.16
N LEU A 131 1.53 -20.35 -11.45
CA LEU A 131 2.72 -19.73 -12.04
C LEU A 131 2.52 -18.24 -12.37
N ILE A 132 1.30 -17.78 -12.64
CA ILE A 132 1.01 -16.39 -13.04
C ILE A 132 0.73 -15.49 -11.83
N LEU A 133 -0.08 -15.98 -10.88
CA LEU A 133 -0.60 -15.20 -9.76
C LEU A 133 0.46 -14.59 -8.84
N PRO A 134 1.63 -15.21 -8.57
CA PRO A 134 2.69 -14.55 -7.81
C PRO A 134 3.13 -13.25 -8.48
N GLY A 135 3.44 -13.29 -9.78
CA GLY A 135 3.83 -12.11 -10.56
C GLY A 135 2.76 -11.03 -10.54
N ALA A 136 1.51 -11.39 -10.87
CA ALA A 136 0.39 -10.45 -10.88
C ALA A 136 0.14 -9.80 -9.51
N THR A 137 0.22 -10.58 -8.43
CA THR A 137 0.04 -10.08 -7.05
C THR A 137 1.16 -9.10 -6.66
N MET A 138 2.40 -9.39 -7.04
CA MET A 138 3.54 -8.51 -6.76
C MET A 138 3.45 -7.20 -7.53
N VAL A 139 3.09 -7.24 -8.82
CA VAL A 139 2.82 -6.03 -9.63
C VAL A 139 1.77 -5.17 -8.95
N LEU A 140 0.66 -5.79 -8.55
CA LEU A 140 -0.45 -5.07 -7.93
C LEU A 140 -0.10 -4.51 -6.55
N SER A 141 0.77 -5.21 -5.81
CA SER A 141 1.26 -4.76 -4.50
C SER A 141 2.22 -3.58 -4.59
N ALA A 142 2.88 -3.38 -5.73
CA ALA A 142 3.75 -2.23 -6.00
C ALA A 142 2.97 -0.94 -6.34
N GLY A 143 1.65 -0.90 -6.08
CA GLY A 143 0.80 0.27 -6.33
C GLY A 143 0.28 0.42 -7.75
N GLN A 144 0.61 -0.52 -8.65
CA GLN A 144 0.23 -0.47 -10.06
C GLN A 144 -1.26 -0.77 -10.29
N SER A 145 -1.71 -0.53 -11.53
CA SER A 145 -3.10 -0.73 -11.93
C SER A 145 -3.43 -2.22 -12.10
N LEU A 146 -4.72 -2.55 -12.12
CA LEU A 146 -5.16 -3.92 -12.41
C LEU A 146 -4.76 -4.36 -13.83
N SER A 147 -4.73 -3.43 -14.79
CA SER A 147 -4.27 -3.70 -16.15
C SER A 147 -2.80 -4.11 -16.20
N ASP A 148 -1.94 -3.46 -15.43
CA ASP A 148 -0.51 -3.83 -15.34
C ASP A 148 -0.36 -5.21 -14.71
N ALA A 149 -1.17 -5.51 -13.68
CA ALA A 149 -1.20 -6.82 -13.05
C ALA A 149 -1.71 -7.93 -13.99
N LEU A 150 -2.39 -7.60 -15.10
CA LEU A 150 -2.80 -8.54 -16.15
C LEU A 150 -1.82 -8.61 -17.33
N TYR A 151 -0.73 -7.82 -17.31
CA TYR A 151 0.22 -7.70 -18.40
C TYR A 151 1.45 -8.62 -18.20
N PRO A 152 1.63 -9.68 -19.02
CA PRO A 152 2.67 -10.69 -18.81
C PRO A 152 4.13 -10.18 -18.73
N PRO A 153 4.54 -9.15 -19.49
CA PRO A 153 5.90 -8.62 -19.41
C PRO A 153 6.30 -8.12 -18.00
N GLU A 154 5.38 -7.54 -17.24
CA GLU A 154 5.64 -7.08 -15.86
C GLU A 154 5.90 -8.27 -14.93
N TRP A 155 5.17 -9.37 -15.11
CA TRP A 155 5.39 -10.59 -14.34
C TRP A 155 6.75 -11.20 -14.62
N LEU A 156 7.16 -11.22 -15.90
CA LEU A 156 8.47 -11.68 -16.32
C LEU A 156 9.59 -10.79 -15.78
N GLN A 157 9.37 -9.48 -15.70
CA GLN A 157 10.32 -8.56 -15.07
C GLN A 157 10.46 -8.87 -13.58
N ASN A 158 9.35 -9.10 -12.86
CA ASN A 158 9.39 -9.51 -11.46
C ASN A 158 10.09 -10.85 -11.24
N LEU A 159 9.84 -11.83 -12.11
CA LEU A 159 10.54 -13.12 -12.09
C LEU A 159 12.06 -12.96 -12.28
N ARG A 160 12.48 -12.04 -13.17
CA ARG A 160 13.91 -11.72 -13.35
C ARG A 160 14.50 -11.02 -12.12
N ARG A 161 13.73 -10.14 -11.46
CA ARG A 161 14.16 -9.39 -10.26
C ARG A 161 14.28 -10.28 -9.01
N LEU A 162 13.30 -11.14 -8.75
CA LEU A 162 13.33 -12.10 -7.64
C LEU A 162 14.21 -13.32 -7.91
N GLY A 163 14.59 -13.55 -9.17
CA GLY A 163 15.20 -14.79 -9.58
C GLY A 163 14.18 -15.94 -9.73
N VAL A 164 14.51 -16.85 -10.64
CA VAL A 164 13.64 -17.95 -11.04
C VAL A 164 13.32 -18.89 -9.87
N VAL A 165 14.30 -19.18 -9.02
CA VAL A 165 14.15 -20.16 -7.92
C VAL A 165 13.12 -19.69 -6.91
N ASP A 166 13.23 -18.46 -6.40
CA ASP A 166 12.30 -17.94 -5.39
C ASP A 166 10.90 -17.74 -5.97
N TYR A 167 10.80 -17.35 -7.25
CA TYR A 167 9.52 -17.29 -7.95
C TYR A 167 8.85 -18.68 -8.07
N LEU A 168 9.60 -19.72 -8.41
CA LEU A 168 9.08 -21.09 -8.49
C LEU A 168 8.69 -21.62 -7.11
N VAL A 169 9.42 -21.26 -6.04
CA VAL A 169 9.03 -21.60 -4.67
C VAL A 169 7.69 -20.96 -4.32
N LEU A 170 7.47 -19.68 -4.61
CA LEU A 170 6.19 -19.00 -4.40
C LEU A 170 5.05 -19.66 -5.18
N SER A 171 5.31 -20.04 -6.42
CA SER A 171 4.35 -20.71 -7.30
C SER A 171 4.00 -22.10 -6.76
N ALA A 172 5.02 -22.86 -6.32
CA ALA A 172 4.85 -24.19 -5.74
C ALA A 172 4.03 -24.15 -4.44
N TRP A 173 4.29 -23.19 -3.56
CA TRP A 173 3.47 -23.00 -2.35
C TRP A 173 2.00 -22.76 -2.68
N LEU A 174 1.72 -21.89 -3.66
CA LEU A 174 0.35 -21.63 -4.07
C LEU A 174 -0.32 -22.87 -4.68
N ALA A 175 0.41 -23.63 -5.49
CA ALA A 175 -0.05 -24.90 -6.05
C ALA A 175 -0.35 -25.94 -4.95
N VAL A 176 0.50 -26.04 -3.93
CA VAL A 176 0.29 -26.93 -2.77
C VAL A 176 -0.97 -26.54 -2.00
N TYR A 177 -1.20 -25.24 -1.74
CA TYR A 177 -2.43 -24.79 -1.07
C TYR A 177 -3.68 -25.13 -1.88
N ALA A 178 -3.63 -24.93 -3.20
CA ALA A 178 -4.72 -25.30 -4.10
C ALA A 178 -4.96 -26.82 -4.12
N LEU A 179 -3.91 -27.64 -4.15
CA LEU A 179 -4.03 -29.08 -4.12
C LEU A 179 -4.64 -29.57 -2.80
N ILE A 180 -4.18 -29.05 -1.66
CA ILE A 180 -4.76 -29.42 -0.36
C ILE A 180 -6.21 -28.96 -0.28
N TYR A 181 -6.56 -27.79 -0.83
CA TYR A 181 -7.96 -27.35 -0.92
C TYR A 181 -8.83 -28.37 -1.68
N LEU A 182 -8.34 -28.90 -2.81
CA LEU A 182 -9.03 -29.94 -3.58
C LEU A 182 -9.17 -31.25 -2.78
N VAL A 183 -8.12 -31.67 -2.08
CA VAL A 183 -8.16 -32.86 -1.20
C VAL A 183 -9.17 -32.67 -0.08
N VAL A 184 -9.15 -31.53 0.61
CA VAL A 184 -10.13 -31.19 1.67
C VAL A 184 -11.55 -31.20 1.10
N SER A 185 -11.74 -30.66 -0.12
CA SER A 185 -13.04 -30.71 -0.81
C SER A 185 -13.52 -32.14 -1.07
N GLY A 186 -12.63 -33.02 -1.55
CA GLY A 186 -12.96 -34.42 -1.80
C GLY A 186 -13.25 -35.22 -0.52
N VAL A 187 -12.44 -35.04 0.52
CA VAL A 187 -12.63 -35.70 1.83
C VAL A 187 -13.94 -35.26 2.49
N LEU A 188 -14.34 -34.00 2.30
CA LEU A 188 -15.57 -33.44 2.86
C LEU A 188 -16.76 -33.53 1.90
N ALA A 189 -16.70 -34.35 0.84
CA ALA A 189 -17.77 -34.44 -0.16
C ALA A 189 -19.13 -34.76 0.46
N ASP A 190 -19.15 -35.70 1.43
CA ASP A 190 -20.36 -36.15 2.15
C ASP A 190 -20.69 -35.31 3.40
N ALA A 191 -19.86 -34.32 3.74
CA ALA A 191 -20.12 -33.47 4.90
C ALA A 191 -21.26 -32.47 4.62
N PRO A 192 -21.98 -32.00 5.66
CA PRO A 192 -22.94 -30.90 5.51
C PRO A 192 -22.29 -29.68 4.85
N GLY A 193 -23.02 -29.02 3.93
CA GLY A 193 -22.49 -27.91 3.13
C GLY A 193 -21.82 -26.81 3.95
N TRP A 194 -22.46 -26.39 5.04
CA TRP A 194 -21.93 -25.37 5.95
C TRP A 194 -20.61 -25.75 6.60
N LEU A 195 -20.45 -27.03 6.98
CA LEU A 195 -19.22 -27.51 7.61
C LEU A 195 -18.10 -27.57 6.59
N ARG A 196 -18.40 -28.11 5.40
CA ARG A 196 -17.46 -28.16 4.28
C ARG A 196 -16.96 -26.76 3.92
N ASN A 197 -17.88 -25.81 3.71
CA ASN A 197 -17.55 -24.45 3.31
C ASN A 197 -16.78 -23.69 4.41
N ALA A 198 -17.14 -23.88 5.68
CA ALA A 198 -16.42 -23.28 6.80
C ALA A 198 -14.98 -23.80 6.91
N LEU A 199 -14.78 -25.12 6.80
CA LEU A 199 -13.44 -25.73 6.84
C LEU A 199 -12.60 -25.32 5.61
N GLN A 200 -13.20 -25.31 4.43
CA GLN A 200 -12.57 -24.86 3.20
C GLN A 200 -12.15 -23.39 3.27
N MET A 201 -13.03 -22.51 3.73
CA MET A 201 -12.73 -21.08 3.90
C MET A 201 -11.64 -20.87 4.95
N THR A 202 -11.67 -21.61 6.05
CA THR A 202 -10.63 -21.56 7.09
C THR A 202 -9.28 -21.96 6.52
N TRP A 203 -9.22 -23.09 5.81
CA TRP A 203 -8.00 -23.56 5.16
C TRP A 203 -7.48 -22.56 4.13
N TRP A 204 -8.35 -22.09 3.24
CA TRP A 204 -7.99 -21.19 2.16
C TRP A 204 -7.51 -19.83 2.69
N SER A 205 -8.23 -19.24 3.64
CA SER A 205 -7.82 -17.98 4.27
C SER A 205 -6.47 -18.12 5.00
N ALA A 206 -6.24 -19.24 5.69
CA ALA A 206 -4.95 -19.55 6.30
C ALA A 206 -3.82 -19.59 5.27
N GLY A 207 -4.00 -20.36 4.20
CA GLY A 207 -3.01 -20.53 3.15
C GLY A 207 -2.71 -19.22 2.43
N LEU A 208 -3.76 -18.45 2.10
CA LEU A 208 -3.63 -17.17 1.43
C LEU A 208 -2.86 -16.15 2.27
N LEU A 209 -3.20 -16.00 3.55
CA LEU A 209 -2.48 -15.10 4.46
C LEU A 209 -1.01 -15.52 4.62
N ALA A 210 -0.75 -16.82 4.80
CA ALA A 210 0.60 -17.35 4.89
C ALA A 210 1.39 -17.09 3.60
N TRP A 211 0.76 -17.26 2.43
CA TRP A 211 1.37 -17.02 1.14
C TRP A 211 1.70 -15.53 0.93
N PHE A 212 0.78 -14.61 1.19
CA PHE A 212 1.05 -13.15 1.10
C PHE A 212 2.17 -12.71 2.05
N ALA A 213 2.20 -13.27 3.27
CA ALA A 213 3.29 -13.01 4.20
C ALA A 213 4.64 -13.51 3.67
N HIS A 214 4.66 -14.67 3.01
CA HIS A 214 5.87 -15.24 2.43
C HIS A 214 6.37 -14.42 1.24
N VAL A 215 5.48 -13.95 0.37
CA VAL A 215 5.79 -12.97 -0.69
C VAL A 215 6.47 -11.73 -0.07
N GLY A 216 5.87 -11.15 0.97
CA GLY A 216 6.46 -9.99 1.65
C GLY A 216 7.85 -10.26 2.24
N LEU A 217 8.08 -11.43 2.85
CA LEU A 217 9.39 -11.80 3.38
C LEU A 217 10.45 -11.96 2.28
N LEU A 218 10.10 -12.55 1.15
CA LEU A 218 11.01 -12.68 0.00
C LEU A 218 11.35 -11.33 -0.62
N LEU A 219 10.36 -10.43 -0.75
CA LEU A 219 10.59 -9.05 -1.20
C LEU A 219 11.53 -8.31 -0.25
N HIS A 220 11.36 -8.47 1.07
CA HIS A 220 12.25 -7.89 2.06
C HIS A 220 13.69 -8.40 1.93
N ALA A 221 13.86 -9.71 1.76
CA ALA A 221 15.17 -10.34 1.61
C ALA A 221 15.90 -9.88 0.33
N HIS A 222 15.16 -9.71 -0.77
CA HIS A 222 15.70 -9.17 -2.01
C HIS A 222 16.13 -7.72 -1.85
N ARG A 223 15.29 -6.86 -1.27
CA ARG A 223 15.66 -5.47 -0.99
C ARG A 223 16.94 -5.37 -0.16
N GLN A 224 17.07 -6.17 0.90
CA GLN A 224 18.30 -6.21 1.69
C GLN A 224 19.52 -6.72 0.91
N THR A 225 19.33 -7.64 -0.03
CA THR A 225 20.41 -8.15 -0.87
C THR A 225 20.84 -7.10 -1.88
N ASP A 226 19.89 -6.46 -2.55
CA ASP A 226 20.16 -5.36 -3.48
C ASP A 226 20.88 -4.20 -2.79
N ASP A 227 20.42 -3.80 -1.60
CA ASP A 227 21.07 -2.75 -0.79
C ASP A 227 22.51 -3.10 -0.38
N ARG A 228 22.83 -4.39 -0.24
CA ARG A 228 24.18 -4.87 0.13
C ARG A 228 25.06 -5.16 -1.08
N ALA A 229 24.46 -5.62 -2.17
CA ALA A 229 25.13 -6.08 -3.38
C ALA A 229 25.36 -4.95 -4.36
N ALA A 230 24.64 -3.82 -4.23
CA ALA A 230 24.99 -2.59 -4.91
C ALA A 230 26.46 -2.27 -4.58
N PRO A 231 27.41 -2.44 -5.53
CA PRO A 231 28.75 -1.96 -5.30
C PRO A 231 28.63 -0.46 -5.01
N PRO A 232 29.43 0.11 -4.09
CA PRO A 232 29.52 1.56 -3.98
C PRO A 232 29.78 2.04 -5.41
N PRO A 233 28.89 2.82 -6.03
CA PRO A 233 28.85 2.85 -7.49
C PRO A 233 30.22 3.37 -7.94
N SER A 234 30.97 2.52 -8.65
CA SER A 234 32.38 2.80 -8.94
C SER A 234 32.57 4.03 -9.84
N ASN A 235 31.45 4.53 -10.39
CA ASN A 235 31.33 5.74 -11.19
C ASN A 235 30.40 6.78 -10.55
N VAL A 236 30.10 6.73 -9.24
CA VAL A 236 29.55 7.94 -8.60
C VAL A 236 30.63 9.01 -8.73
N PRO A 237 30.32 10.16 -9.34
CA PRO A 237 31.26 11.28 -9.38
C PRO A 237 31.80 11.57 -7.98
N SER A 238 33.05 12.06 -7.88
CA SER A 238 33.58 12.47 -6.57
C SER A 238 32.59 13.40 -5.89
N VAL A 239 32.51 13.29 -4.57
CA VAL A 239 31.62 14.10 -3.72
C VAL A 239 31.92 15.59 -3.89
N ASP A 240 33.14 15.91 -4.30
CA ASP A 240 33.64 17.27 -4.44
C ASP A 240 33.07 18.00 -5.67
N ASP A 241 32.40 17.29 -6.59
CA ASP A 241 31.71 17.88 -7.74
C ASP A 241 30.17 17.75 -7.59
N PRO A 242 29.50 18.73 -6.94
CA PRO A 242 28.05 18.71 -6.77
C PRO A 242 27.29 18.68 -8.09
N VAL A 243 27.85 19.26 -9.16
CA VAL A 243 27.20 19.36 -10.46
C VAL A 243 27.20 18.00 -11.15
N ALA A 244 28.35 17.34 -11.20
CA ALA A 244 28.43 16.00 -11.77
C ALA A 244 27.55 15.01 -10.98
N LEU A 245 27.53 15.10 -9.65
CA LEU A 245 26.67 14.27 -8.81
C LEU A 245 25.18 14.53 -9.08
N PHE A 246 24.78 15.79 -9.22
CA PHE A 246 23.41 16.17 -9.58
C PHE A 246 22.99 15.61 -10.94
N GLU A 247 23.82 15.78 -11.98
CA GLU A 247 23.55 15.23 -13.30
C GLU A 247 23.47 13.70 -13.30
N HIS A 248 24.34 13.05 -12.52
CA HIS A 248 24.32 11.60 -12.35
C HIS A 248 22.98 11.13 -11.76
N VAL A 249 22.52 11.76 -10.66
CA VAL A 249 21.26 11.40 -10.00
C VAL A 249 20.05 11.68 -10.90
N LEU A 250 20.06 12.78 -11.66
CA LEU A 250 18.98 13.06 -12.61
C LEU A 250 18.89 12.04 -13.75
N ARG A 251 20.04 11.58 -14.28
CA ARG A 251 20.07 10.65 -15.41
C ARG A 251 19.85 9.20 -15.00
N ASN A 252 20.46 8.78 -13.89
CA ASN A 252 20.52 7.38 -13.50
C ASN A 252 19.63 7.05 -12.29
N GLY A 253 19.00 8.06 -11.67
CA GLY A 253 18.38 7.93 -10.36
C GLY A 253 19.43 7.80 -9.25
N GLY A 254 18.97 7.42 -8.06
CA GLY A 254 19.83 7.16 -6.92
C GLY A 254 19.07 6.46 -5.81
N ASP A 255 19.80 5.79 -4.92
CA ASP A 255 19.21 5.35 -3.67
C ASP A 255 19.00 6.52 -2.69
N ALA A 256 18.29 6.29 -1.60
CA ALA A 256 18.03 7.32 -0.59
C ALA A 256 19.30 7.86 0.09
N SER A 257 20.41 7.11 0.08
CA SER A 257 21.70 7.57 0.61
C SER A 257 22.34 8.59 -0.34
N LEU A 258 22.33 8.30 -1.64
CA LEU A 258 22.86 9.15 -2.69
C LEU A 258 22.09 10.45 -2.80
N HIS A 259 20.75 10.41 -2.74
CA HIS A 259 19.94 11.63 -2.71
C HIS A 259 20.23 12.48 -1.46
N ARG A 260 20.35 11.88 -0.27
CA ARG A 260 20.73 12.60 0.96
C ARG A 260 22.13 13.21 0.89
N LYS A 261 23.05 12.51 0.23
CA LYS A 261 24.42 12.98 0.03
C LYS A 261 24.43 14.17 -0.91
N LEU A 262 23.77 14.05 -2.06
CA LEU A 262 23.63 15.13 -3.03
C LEU A 262 22.96 16.36 -2.42
N ALA A 263 21.87 16.18 -1.67
CA ALA A 263 21.20 17.30 -0.99
C ALA A 263 22.16 18.07 -0.06
N ARG A 264 22.95 17.35 0.76
CA ARG A 264 23.96 17.96 1.64
C ARG A 264 25.09 18.64 0.87
N THR A 265 25.57 18.04 -0.23
CA THR A 265 26.62 18.66 -1.05
C THR A 265 26.12 19.93 -1.74
N LEU A 266 24.89 19.94 -2.28
CA LEU A 266 24.29 21.12 -2.88
C LEU A 266 24.10 22.25 -1.87
N GLU A 267 23.63 21.92 -0.67
CA GLU A 267 23.49 22.89 0.43
C GLU A 267 24.84 23.46 0.87
N ALA A 268 25.85 22.60 1.07
CA ALA A 268 27.20 23.03 1.45
C ALA A 268 27.89 23.89 0.36
N ALA A 269 27.55 23.66 -0.91
CA ALA A 269 28.04 24.44 -2.04
C ALA A 269 27.27 25.75 -2.27
N GLY A 270 26.17 26.01 -1.54
CA GLY A 270 25.29 27.16 -1.76
C GLY A 270 24.55 27.12 -3.10
N GLU A 271 24.34 25.92 -3.65
CA GLU A 271 23.71 25.68 -4.96
C GLU A 271 22.18 25.63 -4.85
N ASP A 272 21.57 26.67 -4.27
CA ASP A 272 20.15 26.72 -3.87
C ASP A 272 19.19 26.34 -5.01
N ARG A 273 19.45 26.85 -6.22
CA ARG A 273 18.61 26.56 -7.40
C ARG A 273 18.60 25.06 -7.73
N ARG A 274 19.77 24.41 -7.69
CA ARG A 274 19.88 22.97 -7.93
C ARG A 274 19.31 22.17 -6.76
N ALA A 275 19.50 22.65 -5.53
CA ALA A 275 18.89 22.06 -4.34
C ALA A 275 17.36 22.04 -4.43
N LEU A 276 16.73 23.11 -4.95
CA LEU A 276 15.29 23.17 -5.18
C LEU A 276 14.83 22.15 -6.24
N ILE A 277 15.50 22.10 -7.40
CA ILE A 277 15.16 21.15 -8.49
C ILE A 277 15.33 19.70 -8.02
N HIS A 278 16.47 19.39 -7.39
CA HIS A 278 16.71 18.06 -6.82
C HIS A 278 15.70 17.74 -5.73
N GLY A 279 15.41 18.72 -4.88
CA GLY A 279 14.50 18.63 -3.76
C GLY A 279 13.09 18.22 -4.18
N GLN A 280 12.57 18.76 -5.28
CA GLN A 280 11.26 18.35 -5.83
C GLN A 280 11.25 16.85 -6.16
N VAL A 281 12.23 16.38 -6.92
CA VAL A 281 12.35 14.96 -7.32
C VAL A 281 12.58 14.08 -6.10
N HIS A 282 13.44 14.51 -5.18
CA HIS A 282 13.80 13.72 -4.00
C HIS A 282 12.64 13.61 -3.01
N VAL A 283 11.91 14.69 -2.72
CA VAL A 283 10.72 14.64 -1.87
C VAL A 283 9.68 13.71 -2.48
N GLN A 284 9.45 13.78 -3.79
CA GLN A 284 8.55 12.86 -4.48
C GLN A 284 9.01 11.40 -4.38
N ALA A 285 10.31 11.13 -4.59
CA ALA A 285 10.88 9.80 -4.42
C ALA A 285 10.78 9.29 -2.97
N LEU A 286 10.96 10.16 -1.98
CA LEU A 286 10.79 9.82 -0.57
C LEU A 286 9.35 9.40 -0.24
N VAL A 287 8.36 10.08 -0.82
CA VAL A 287 6.95 9.72 -0.64
C VAL A 287 6.58 8.46 -1.40
N LEU A 288 6.90 8.39 -2.70
CA LEU A 288 6.37 7.36 -3.60
C LEU A 288 7.24 6.09 -3.68
N THR A 289 8.56 6.25 -3.69
CA THR A 289 9.48 5.14 -3.97
C THR A 289 10.10 4.57 -2.70
N PHE A 290 10.54 5.44 -1.79
CA PHE A 290 11.21 5.02 -0.57
C PHE A 290 10.26 4.82 0.62
N GLU A 291 9.01 5.28 0.51
CA GLU A 291 7.98 5.18 1.57
C GLU A 291 8.45 5.80 2.91
N ARG A 292 9.15 6.95 2.85
CA ARG A 292 9.69 7.69 4.01
C ARG A 292 9.02 9.07 4.15
N PRO A 293 7.70 9.14 4.43
CA PRO A 293 6.94 10.39 4.38
C PRO A 293 7.39 11.43 5.44
N THR A 294 7.86 10.99 6.62
CA THR A 294 8.41 11.90 7.64
C THR A 294 9.68 12.60 7.15
N GLU A 295 10.59 11.86 6.51
CA GLU A 295 11.82 12.44 5.95
C GLU A 295 11.51 13.32 4.73
N ALA A 296 10.49 12.95 3.93
CA ALA A 296 9.98 13.80 2.86
C ALA A 296 9.48 15.15 3.39
N LEU A 297 8.80 15.14 4.54
CA LEU A 297 8.30 16.34 5.18
C LEU A 297 9.43 17.22 5.73
N GLU A 298 10.42 16.64 6.41
CA GLU A 298 11.61 17.37 6.87
C GLU A 298 12.36 18.01 5.69
N GLN A 299 12.49 17.28 4.58
CA GLN A 299 13.12 17.80 3.37
C GLN A 299 12.27 18.92 2.74
N ALA A 300 10.94 18.77 2.69
CA ALA A 300 10.05 19.81 2.19
C ALA A 300 10.12 21.09 3.04
N ASP A 301 10.22 20.97 4.37
CA ASP A 301 10.37 22.14 5.26
C ASP A 301 11.68 22.89 5.02
N ARG A 302 12.80 22.16 4.86
CA ARG A 302 14.09 22.75 4.44
C ARG A 302 13.98 23.49 3.11
N LEU A 303 13.32 22.89 2.12
CA LEU A 303 13.14 23.52 0.80
C LEU A 303 12.22 24.74 0.87
N LEU A 304 11.20 24.72 1.73
CA LEU A 304 10.35 25.88 1.99
C LEU A 304 11.07 27.00 2.75
N ALA A 305 12.14 26.68 3.49
CA ALA A 305 13.00 27.69 4.12
C ALA A 305 13.91 28.38 3.10
N LEU A 306 14.36 27.65 2.06
CA LEU A 306 15.10 28.19 0.92
C LEU A 306 14.21 29.00 -0.02
N ASP A 307 13.05 28.46 -0.39
CA ASP A 307 12.04 29.13 -1.21
C ASP A 307 10.64 28.98 -0.59
N PRO A 308 10.06 30.04 0.00
CA PRO A 308 8.71 29.99 0.56
C PRO A 308 7.61 29.58 -0.41
N ARG A 309 7.87 29.64 -1.73
CA ARG A 309 6.95 29.23 -2.81
C ARG A 309 7.17 27.79 -3.29
N PHE A 310 8.09 27.05 -2.69
CA PHE A 310 8.36 25.66 -3.05
C PHE A 310 7.06 24.83 -3.09
N SER A 311 6.84 24.14 -4.21
CA SER A 311 5.74 23.21 -4.42
C SER A 311 6.23 22.04 -5.25
N LEU A 312 5.58 20.89 -5.06
CA LEU A 312 5.71 19.76 -5.97
C LEU A 312 4.80 19.95 -7.19
N ASP A 313 5.16 19.30 -8.29
CA ASP A 313 4.36 19.31 -9.53
C ASP A 313 3.20 18.33 -9.51
N ASP A 314 3.27 17.28 -8.68
CA ASP A 314 2.21 16.29 -8.53
C ASP A 314 1.26 16.67 -7.37
N PRO A 315 -0.02 16.97 -7.65
CA PRO A 315 -0.99 17.33 -6.62
C PRO A 315 -1.29 16.18 -5.64
N VAL A 316 -1.17 14.92 -6.05
CA VAL A 316 -1.41 13.75 -5.19
C VAL A 316 -0.31 13.66 -4.12
N VAL A 317 0.93 13.83 -4.52
CA VAL A 317 2.09 13.79 -3.61
C VAL A 317 2.05 14.98 -2.65
N MET A 318 1.73 16.16 -3.16
CA MET A 318 1.60 17.37 -2.33
C MET A 318 0.48 17.22 -1.28
N ARG A 319 -0.66 16.63 -1.65
CA ARG A 319 -1.73 16.29 -0.70
C ARG A 319 -1.27 15.29 0.35
N HIS A 320 -0.53 14.26 -0.04
CA HIS A 320 0.01 13.27 0.91
C HIS A 320 0.96 13.90 1.93
N LEU A 321 1.80 14.85 1.52
CA LEU A 321 2.65 15.63 2.43
C LEU A 321 1.83 16.47 3.41
N ILE A 322 0.80 17.18 2.92
CA ILE A 322 -0.11 17.98 3.76
C ILE A 322 -0.77 17.10 4.83
N GLN A 323 -1.29 15.94 4.44
CA GLN A 323 -1.92 14.99 5.36
C GLN A 323 -0.92 14.43 6.38
N THR A 324 0.31 14.15 5.94
CA THR A 324 1.39 13.69 6.82
C THR A 324 1.78 14.77 7.83
N ALA A 325 1.90 16.02 7.40
CA ALA A 325 2.18 17.17 8.26
C ALA A 325 1.09 17.38 9.32
N GLY A 326 -0.17 17.22 8.93
CA GLY A 326 -1.32 17.30 9.84
C GLY A 326 -1.28 16.20 10.90
N ARG A 327 -1.01 14.95 10.50
CA ARG A 327 -0.88 13.82 11.43
C ARG A 327 0.27 13.96 12.43
N LEU A 328 1.34 14.65 12.03
CA LEU A 328 2.50 14.91 12.89
C LEU A 328 2.33 16.15 13.78
N GLY A 329 1.21 16.88 13.68
CA GLY A 329 0.94 18.04 14.51
C GLY A 329 1.85 19.24 14.21
N THR A 330 2.14 19.49 12.92
CA THR A 330 3.00 20.60 12.47
C THR A 330 2.18 21.71 11.79
N PRO A 331 1.40 22.51 12.55
CA PRO A 331 0.35 23.35 11.98
C PRO A 331 0.88 24.46 11.05
N GLU A 332 2.03 25.04 11.37
CA GLU A 332 2.68 26.04 10.51
C GLU A 332 3.11 25.46 9.16
N LEU A 333 3.66 24.25 9.17
CA LEU A 333 4.08 23.55 7.96
C LEU A 333 2.88 23.12 7.11
N VAL A 334 1.81 22.62 7.74
CA VAL A 334 0.52 22.37 7.07
C VAL A 334 0.04 23.62 6.35
N ALA A 335 -0.03 24.76 7.04
CA ALA A 335 -0.50 26.02 6.45
C ALA A 335 0.37 26.48 5.26
N ARG A 336 1.71 26.34 5.36
CA ARG A 336 2.63 26.67 4.26
C ARG A 336 2.42 25.75 3.06
N LEU A 337 2.34 24.44 3.27
CA LEU A 337 2.11 23.46 2.20
C LEU A 337 0.74 23.64 1.54
N CYS A 338 -0.32 23.86 2.32
CA CYS A 338 -1.67 24.12 1.82
C CYS A 338 -1.72 25.39 0.97
N ARG A 339 -1.06 26.48 1.40
CA ARG A 339 -0.96 27.71 0.61
C ARG A 339 -0.30 27.46 -0.75
N ASN A 340 0.82 26.75 -0.76
CA ASN A 340 1.55 26.48 -1.99
C ASN A 340 0.78 25.52 -2.91
N TYR A 341 0.08 24.53 -2.34
CA TYR A 341 -0.86 23.68 -3.08
C TYR A 341 -1.95 24.50 -3.77
N LEU A 342 -2.65 25.37 -3.03
CA LEU A 342 -3.76 26.16 -3.56
C LEU A 342 -3.30 27.17 -4.61
N ALA A 343 -2.10 27.73 -4.44
CA ALA A 343 -1.49 28.61 -5.44
C ALA A 343 -1.09 27.86 -6.72
N ARG A 344 -0.57 26.63 -6.60
CA ARG A 344 -0.15 25.80 -7.74
C ARG A 344 -1.32 25.16 -8.47
N PHE A 345 -2.39 24.79 -7.76
CA PHE A 345 -3.54 24.04 -8.26
C PHE A 345 -4.89 24.73 -7.94
N PRO A 346 -5.13 25.96 -8.44
CA PRO A 346 -6.29 26.77 -8.04
C PRO A 346 -7.66 26.14 -8.39
N GLY A 347 -7.72 25.30 -9.43
CA GLY A 347 -8.94 24.59 -9.87
C GLY A 347 -9.08 23.16 -9.35
N SER A 348 -8.31 22.77 -8.33
CA SER A 348 -8.35 21.40 -7.80
C SER A 348 -9.71 21.10 -7.16
N LEU A 349 -10.31 19.96 -7.53
CA LEU A 349 -11.56 19.47 -6.93
C LEU A 349 -11.45 19.19 -5.41
N VAL A 350 -10.22 19.09 -4.89
CA VAL A 350 -9.96 18.90 -3.46
C VAL A 350 -9.52 20.19 -2.76
N ALA A 351 -9.62 21.36 -3.41
CA ALA A 351 -9.20 22.64 -2.81
C ALA A 351 -9.91 22.93 -1.48
N ALA A 352 -11.22 22.66 -1.40
CA ALA A 352 -12.00 22.80 -0.16
C ALA A 352 -11.47 21.89 0.96
N ASP A 353 -11.16 20.62 0.67
CA ASP A 353 -10.55 19.68 1.64
C ASP A 353 -9.21 20.19 2.16
N ILE A 354 -8.39 20.80 1.29
CA ILE A 354 -7.08 21.35 1.64
C ILE A 354 -7.21 22.61 2.52
N ARG A 355 -8.14 23.51 2.20
CA ARG A 355 -8.45 24.69 3.04
C ARG A 355 -8.93 24.25 4.43
N LEU A 356 -9.88 23.30 4.50
CA LEU A 356 -10.38 22.77 5.77
C LEU A 356 -9.25 22.17 6.62
N THR A 357 -8.39 21.35 6.01
CA THR A 357 -7.23 20.77 6.71
C THR A 357 -6.29 21.84 7.25
N ALA A 358 -6.08 22.93 6.52
CA ALA A 358 -5.26 24.05 6.99
C ALA A 358 -5.91 24.81 8.15
N CYS A 359 -7.22 25.09 8.06
CA CYS A 359 -7.99 25.73 9.12
C CYS A 359 -8.03 24.86 10.39
N GLU A 360 -8.24 23.56 10.28
CA GLU A 360 -8.18 22.61 11.41
C GLU A 360 -6.81 22.65 12.10
N ALA A 361 -5.73 22.54 11.34
CA ALA A 361 -4.38 22.60 11.91
C ALA A 361 -4.10 23.96 12.60
N LEU A 362 -4.56 25.08 12.04
CA LEU A 362 -4.41 26.40 12.66
C LEU A 362 -5.31 26.57 13.89
N ALA A 363 -6.50 25.97 13.90
CA ALA A 363 -7.40 25.98 15.05
C ALA A 363 -6.79 25.22 16.23
N ASP A 364 -6.26 24.02 15.98
CA ASP A 364 -5.57 23.20 16.98
C ASP A 364 -4.37 23.94 17.61
N ALA A 365 -3.74 24.83 16.84
CA ALA A 365 -2.64 25.68 17.29
C ALA A 365 -3.07 26.99 17.97
N GLY A 366 -4.38 27.27 18.09
CA GLY A 366 -4.90 28.54 18.62
C GLY A 366 -4.65 29.74 17.71
N ARG A 367 -4.48 29.53 16.40
CA ARG A 367 -4.07 30.54 15.39
C ARG A 367 -5.08 30.75 14.28
N LEU A 368 -6.35 30.41 14.52
CA LEU A 368 -7.42 30.58 13.54
C LEU A 368 -7.79 32.05 13.29
N ASN A 369 -7.31 32.97 14.13
CA ASN A 369 -7.50 34.41 13.98
C ASN A 369 -6.56 35.08 12.94
N THR A 370 -5.65 34.33 12.33
CA THR A 370 -4.75 34.85 11.29
C THR A 370 -5.53 35.26 10.03
N GLN A 371 -5.08 36.30 9.32
CA GLN A 371 -5.74 36.76 8.10
C GLN A 371 -5.90 35.64 7.06
N GLN A 372 -4.84 34.84 6.88
CA GLN A 372 -4.84 33.70 5.96
C GLN A 372 -5.92 32.66 6.30
N ALA A 373 -6.16 32.39 7.57
CA ALA A 373 -7.22 31.47 7.98
C ALA A 373 -8.62 32.03 7.69
N ARG A 374 -8.82 33.34 7.88
CA ARG A 374 -10.07 34.02 7.54
C ARG A 374 -10.34 33.96 6.03
N ASP A 375 -9.34 34.28 5.22
CA ASP A 375 -9.45 34.22 3.76
C ASP A 375 -9.84 32.80 3.28
N TRP A 376 -9.32 31.75 3.94
CA TRP A 376 -9.70 30.38 3.64
C TRP A 376 -11.10 30.00 4.12
N LEU A 377 -11.53 30.47 5.31
CA LEU A 377 -12.89 30.24 5.81
C LEU A 377 -13.94 30.96 4.96
N ASP A 378 -13.65 32.18 4.51
CA ASP A 378 -14.52 32.92 3.61
C ASP A 378 -14.65 32.19 2.26
N ALA A 379 -13.53 31.74 1.67
CA ALA A 379 -13.57 30.94 0.45
C ALA A 379 -14.34 29.62 0.62
N LEU A 380 -14.27 28.99 1.80
CA LEU A 380 -15.04 27.78 2.11
C LEU A 380 -16.54 28.03 2.26
N ALA A 381 -16.95 29.24 2.63
CA ALA A 381 -18.37 29.60 2.72
C ALA A 381 -19.03 29.72 1.33
N ASP A 382 -18.24 30.05 0.31
CA ASP A 382 -18.68 30.18 -1.07
C ASP A 382 -18.55 28.88 -1.89
N ASP A 383 -17.76 27.90 -1.41
CA ASP A 383 -17.53 26.61 -2.09
C ASP A 383 -18.74 25.65 -1.92
N ASP A 384 -19.00 24.80 -2.93
CA ASP A 384 -19.98 23.70 -2.84
C ASP A 384 -19.38 22.53 -2.05
N LEU A 385 -19.67 22.49 -0.75
CA LEU A 385 -19.12 21.50 0.18
C LEU A 385 -19.95 20.23 0.22
N ASP A 386 -19.27 19.08 0.20
CA ASP A 386 -19.94 17.81 0.50
C ASP A 386 -20.40 17.74 1.97
N ALA A 387 -21.30 16.79 2.28
CA ALA A 387 -21.87 16.66 3.62
C ALA A 387 -20.81 16.40 4.72
N ALA A 388 -19.66 15.80 4.39
CA ALA A 388 -18.59 15.57 5.35
C ALA A 388 -17.76 16.84 5.58
N GLN A 389 -17.47 17.59 4.53
CA GLN A 389 -16.80 18.89 4.56
C GLN A 389 -17.63 19.94 5.31
N ALA A 390 -18.93 20.02 5.05
CA ALA A 390 -19.85 20.92 5.76
C ALA A 390 -19.84 20.66 7.29
N ARG A 391 -19.85 19.39 7.71
CA ARG A 391 -19.74 19.02 9.13
C ARG A 391 -18.38 19.38 9.75
N ARG A 392 -17.29 19.32 8.98
CA ARG A 392 -15.96 19.77 9.45
C ARG A 392 -15.95 21.28 9.65
N LEU A 393 -16.48 22.03 8.70
CA LEU A 393 -16.60 23.48 8.80
C LEU A 393 -17.47 23.92 9.98
N GLU A 394 -18.61 23.27 10.20
CA GLU A 394 -19.49 23.57 11.33
C GLU A 394 -18.78 23.37 12.68
N ARG A 395 -18.01 22.29 12.84
CA ARG A 395 -17.20 22.06 14.05
C ARG A 395 -16.17 23.16 14.28
N LEU A 396 -15.46 23.59 13.22
CA LEU A 396 -14.53 24.71 13.32
C LEU A 396 -15.20 25.99 13.81
N TRP A 397 -16.39 26.32 13.28
CA TRP A 397 -17.14 27.49 13.73
C TRP A 397 -17.58 27.41 15.19
N GLN A 398 -17.98 26.22 15.65
CA GLN A 398 -18.31 26.00 17.05
C GLN A 398 -17.10 26.21 17.96
N ASP A 399 -15.92 25.75 17.54
CA ASP A 399 -14.68 25.90 18.32
C ASP A 399 -14.21 27.36 18.37
N VAL A 400 -14.30 28.10 17.26
CA VAL A 400 -14.07 29.56 17.24
C VAL A 400 -15.03 30.29 18.18
N SER A 401 -16.30 29.93 18.14
CA SER A 401 -17.34 30.57 18.96
C SER A 401 -17.17 30.28 20.46
N ARG A 402 -16.46 29.20 20.81
CA ARG A 402 -16.12 28.87 22.19
C ARG A 402 -14.88 29.63 22.65
N SER A 403 -13.83 29.73 21.83
CA SER A 403 -12.62 30.48 22.20
C SER A 403 -12.90 31.96 22.42
N VAL A 404 -13.69 32.60 21.55
CA VAL A 404 -14.08 34.02 21.69
C VAL A 404 -14.86 34.29 22.99
N ARG A 405 -15.64 33.32 23.47
CA ARG A 405 -16.39 33.44 24.74
C ARG A 405 -15.54 33.23 25.98
N GLN A 406 -14.37 32.60 25.86
CA GLN A 406 -13.45 32.40 27.00
C GLN A 406 -12.52 33.60 27.21
N ASP A 407 -12.31 34.42 26.19
CA ASP A 407 -11.49 35.64 26.26
C ASP A 407 -12.26 36.89 26.72
N GLN A 408 -13.59 36.78 26.90
CA GLN A 408 -14.48 37.81 27.48
C GLN A 408 -14.73 37.53 28.95
#